data_AF-A0A7S2DM33-F1
#
_entry.id   AF-A0A7S2DM33-F1
#
_cell.length_a   1.000
_cell.length_b   1.000
_cell.length_c   1.000
_cell.angle_alpha   90.00
_cell.angle_beta   90.00
_cell.angle_gamma   90.00
#
_symmetry.space_group_name_H-M   'P 1'
#
loop_
_entity.id
_entity.type
_entity.pdbx_description
1 polymer ?
#
loop_
_entity_poly.entity_id
_entity_poly.type
_entity_poly.pdbx_seq_one_letter_code
_entity_poly.pdbx_strand_id
1 'polypeptide(L)'
;MDELVHLQLISKVCNELDNHLGLSDKTLAEFIVHIAGEVKSSTDFNEKLAENGAEFPSALAESIWRLIQAMKPSKASSSGIKKDAEPASIVPRDERDIQFPGLALKNSKTMSIADAWE
;
A
#
# COMPACT_ATOMS: atom_id res chain seq x y z
N MET A 1 -10.36 -14.25 2.24
CA MET A 1 -9.85 -13.01 1.59
C MET A 1 -8.33 -13.05 1.52
N ASP A 2 -7.69 -13.59 2.56
CA ASP A 2 -6.24 -13.61 2.76
C ASP A 2 -5.47 -14.48 1.75
N GLU A 3 -6.04 -15.61 1.31
CA GLU A 3 -5.39 -16.51 0.35
C GLU A 3 -5.19 -15.87 -1.03
N LEU A 4 -6.20 -15.15 -1.53
CA LEU A 4 -6.10 -14.49 -2.83
C LEU A 4 -5.09 -13.33 -2.82
N VAL A 5 -5.03 -12.58 -1.72
CA VAL A 5 -4.03 -11.51 -1.53
C VAL A 5 -2.63 -12.11 -1.49
N HIS A 6 -2.46 -13.24 -0.81
CA HIS A 6 -1.19 -13.95 -0.76
C HIS A 6 -0.74 -14.44 -2.15
N LEU A 7 -1.64 -15.08 -2.91
CA LEU A 7 -1.35 -15.52 -4.28
C LEU A 7 -1.03 -14.36 -5.23
N GLN A 8 -1.72 -13.22 -5.07
CA GLN A 8 -1.45 -12.01 -5.83
C GLN A 8 -0.06 -11.43 -5.50
N LEU A 9 0.32 -11.44 -4.23
CA LEU A 9 1.63 -11.00 -3.79
C LEU A 9 2.73 -11.88 -4.37
N ILE A 10 2.61 -13.20 -4.28
CA ILE A 10 3.59 -14.15 -4.86
C ILE A 10 3.74 -13.89 -6.36
N SER A 11 2.63 -13.78 -7.09
CA SER A 11 2.67 -13.51 -8.54
C SER A 11 3.40 -12.20 -8.87
N LYS A 12 3.20 -11.14 -8.08
CA LYS A 12 3.90 -9.87 -8.27
C LYS A 12 5.39 -9.96 -7.97
N VAL A 13 5.78 -10.71 -6.93
CA VAL A 13 7.19 -10.96 -6.62
C VAL A 13 7.84 -11.79 -7.73
N CYS A 14 7.17 -12.82 -8.26
CA CYS A 14 7.66 -13.55 -9.44
C CYS A 14 7.91 -12.62 -10.64
N ASN A 15 6.99 -11.69 -10.92
CA ASN A 15 7.17 -10.74 -12.02
C ASN A 15 8.34 -9.77 -11.78
N GLU A 16 8.55 -9.34 -10.54
CA GLU A 16 9.68 -8.46 -10.19
C GLU A 16 11.02 -9.19 -10.39
N LEU A 17 11.08 -10.48 -10.01
CA LEU A 17 12.25 -11.33 -10.24
C LEU A 17 12.48 -11.61 -11.72
N ASP A 18 11.42 -11.86 -12.50
CA ASP A 18 11.52 -12.07 -13.95
C ASP A 18 12.04 -10.82 -14.67
N ASN A 19 11.51 -9.65 -14.34
CA ASN A 19 11.93 -8.39 -14.96
C ASN A 19 13.40 -8.03 -14.69
N HIS A 20 13.93 -8.38 -13.52
CA HIS A 20 15.29 -7.98 -13.13
C HIS A 20 16.34 -9.08 -13.32
N LEU A 21 15.95 -10.35 -13.23
CA LEU A 21 16.86 -11.50 -13.24
C LEU A 21 16.49 -12.55 -14.29
N GLY A 22 15.33 -12.44 -14.96
CA GLY A 22 14.81 -13.47 -15.85
C GLY A 22 14.40 -14.75 -15.11
N LEU A 23 14.07 -14.63 -13.81
CA LEU A 23 13.73 -15.74 -12.93
C LEU A 23 12.25 -15.68 -12.53
N SER A 24 11.45 -16.61 -13.05
CA SER A 24 10.04 -16.78 -12.65
C SER A 24 9.89 -18.07 -11.84
N ASP A 25 10.31 -18.05 -10.58
CA ASP A 25 10.25 -19.18 -9.66
C ASP A 25 9.30 -18.90 -8.49
N LYS A 26 8.21 -19.67 -8.42
CA LYS A 26 7.18 -19.57 -7.38
C LYS A 26 7.71 -19.91 -5.99
N THR A 27 8.54 -20.95 -5.88
CA THR A 27 9.10 -21.40 -4.61
C THR A 27 10.08 -20.38 -4.04
N LEU A 28 10.90 -19.78 -4.91
CA LEU A 28 11.77 -18.67 -4.51
C LEU A 28 10.95 -17.45 -4.06
N ALA A 29 9.92 -17.08 -4.81
CA ALA A 29 9.04 -15.96 -4.45
C ALA A 29 8.33 -16.18 -3.10
N GLU A 30 7.83 -17.39 -2.84
CA GLU A 30 7.24 -17.76 -1.55
C GLU A 30 8.25 -17.64 -0.41
N PHE A 31 9.48 -18.11 -0.63
CA PHE A 31 10.54 -18.01 0.37
C PHE A 31 10.94 -16.56 0.66
N ILE A 32 11.02 -15.71 -0.36
CA ILE A 32 11.30 -14.28 -0.19
C ILE A 32 10.19 -13.58 0.60
N VAL A 33 8.92 -13.89 0.29
CA VAL A 33 7.76 -13.37 1.05
C VAL A 33 7.80 -13.84 2.50
N HIS A 34 8.25 -15.07 2.76
CA HIS A 34 8.42 -15.61 4.10
C HIS A 34 9.49 -14.83 4.88
N ILE A 35 10.69 -14.65 4.31
CA ILE A 35 11.77 -13.85 4.92
C ILE A 35 11.28 -12.44 5.26
N ALA A 36 10.57 -11.79 4.32
CA ALA A 36 10.03 -10.45 4.54
C ALA A 36 8.98 -10.38 5.68
N GLY A 37 8.38 -11.52 6.04
CA GLY A 37 7.47 -11.64 7.17
C GLY A 37 8.17 -11.64 8.54
N GLU A 38 9.42 -12.11 8.60
CA GLU A 38 10.18 -12.28 9.84
C GLU A 38 10.93 -11.01 10.27
N VAL A 39 11.32 -10.19 9.29
CA VAL A 39 12.11 -8.97 9.49
C VAL A 39 11.23 -7.72 9.53
N LYS A 40 11.76 -6.61 10.08
CA LYS A 40 11.03 -5.34 10.23
C LYS A 40 11.65 -4.18 9.45
N SER A 41 12.90 -4.31 9.03
CA SER A 41 13.66 -3.31 8.29
C SER A 41 14.06 -3.84 6.91
N SER A 42 14.21 -2.92 5.96
CA SER A 42 14.74 -3.26 4.63
C SER A 42 16.20 -3.70 4.69
N THR A 43 16.96 -3.21 5.68
CA THR A 43 18.35 -3.61 5.92
C THR A 43 18.42 -5.06 6.37
N ASP A 44 17.67 -5.40 7.44
CA ASP A 44 17.54 -6.77 7.95
C ASP A 44 17.06 -7.74 6.86
N PHE A 45 16.14 -7.30 5.99
CA PHE A 45 15.68 -8.10 4.85
C PHE A 45 16.81 -8.45 3.89
N ASN A 46 17.67 -7.48 3.56
CA ASN A 46 18.81 -7.70 2.66
C ASN A 46 19.87 -8.60 3.32
N GLU A 47 20.17 -8.37 4.60
CA GLU A 47 21.07 -9.24 5.37
C GLU A 47 20.55 -10.69 5.42
N LYS A 48 19.26 -10.87 5.68
CA LYS A 48 18.63 -12.20 5.73
C LYS A 48 18.63 -12.90 4.37
N LEU A 49 18.42 -12.15 3.28
CA LEU A 49 18.55 -12.70 1.94
C LEU A 49 19.99 -13.18 1.66
N ALA A 50 20.99 -12.37 2.01
CA ALA A 50 22.40 -12.72 1.86
C ALA A 50 22.80 -13.94 2.70
N GLU A 51 22.34 -14.05 3.95
CA GLU A 51 22.54 -15.23 4.82
C GLU A 51 21.99 -16.53 4.19
N ASN A 52 20.91 -16.42 3.42
CA ASN A 52 20.28 -17.53 2.71
C ASN A 52 20.84 -17.73 1.28
N GLY A 53 21.94 -17.06 0.92
CA GLY A 53 22.62 -17.20 -0.36
C GLY A 53 21.96 -16.44 -1.52
N ALA A 54 21.03 -15.52 -1.23
CA ALA A 54 20.38 -14.66 -2.22
C ALA A 54 20.97 -13.25 -2.18
N GLU A 55 21.96 -12.97 -3.04
CA GLU A 55 22.48 -11.62 -3.24
C GLU A 55 21.75 -10.93 -4.41
N PHE A 56 20.76 -10.11 -4.08
CA PHE A 56 20.10 -9.25 -5.06
C PHE A 56 20.76 -7.86 -5.10
N PRO A 57 20.67 -7.15 -6.25
CA PRO A 57 20.95 -5.72 -6.27
C PRO A 57 20.12 -5.00 -5.20
N SER A 58 20.72 -4.08 -4.44
CA SER A 58 20.06 -3.39 -3.33
C SER A 58 18.73 -2.73 -3.75
N ALA A 59 18.69 -2.13 -4.94
CA ALA A 59 17.48 -1.55 -5.50
C ALA A 59 16.35 -2.57 -5.74
N LEU A 60 16.68 -3.79 -6.18
CA LEU A 60 15.70 -4.87 -6.37
C LEU A 60 15.18 -5.36 -5.01
N ALA A 61 16.06 -5.59 -4.05
CA ALA A 61 15.69 -6.00 -2.70
C ALA A 61 14.76 -4.96 -2.05
N GLU A 62 15.06 -3.67 -2.18
CA GLU A 62 14.19 -2.58 -1.69
C GLU A 62 12.84 -2.54 -2.42
N SER A 63 12.81 -2.74 -3.75
CA SER A 63 11.57 -2.79 -4.54
C SER A 63 10.65 -3.91 -4.05
N ILE A 64 11.19 -5.13 -3.91
CA ILE A 64 10.46 -6.30 -3.41
C ILE A 64 9.98 -6.09 -1.98
N TRP A 65 10.84 -5.55 -1.10
CA TRP A 65 10.45 -5.22 0.28
C TRP A 65 9.27 -4.26 0.31
N ARG A 66 9.33 -3.18 -0.47
CA ARG A 66 8.25 -2.18 -0.54
C ARG A 66 6.96 -2.77 -1.09
N LEU A 67 7.05 -3.62 -2.10
CA LEU A 67 5.91 -4.35 -2.68
C LEU A 67 5.21 -5.22 -1.62
N ILE A 68 5.96 -6.00 -0.86
CA ILE A 68 5.43 -6.89 0.19
C ILE A 68 4.75 -6.07 1.29
N GLN A 69 5.39 -4.99 1.73
CA GLN A 69 4.85 -4.14 2.80
C GLN A 69 3.58 -3.40 2.38
N ALA A 70 3.45 -3.03 1.10
CA ALA A 70 2.25 -2.39 0.55
C ALA A 70 1.04 -3.33 0.46
N MET A 71 1.27 -4.64 0.32
CA MET A 71 0.21 -5.65 0.16
C MET A 71 -0.13 -6.38 1.46
N LYS A 72 0.63 -6.19 2.54
CA LYS A 72 0.23 -6.66 3.87
C LYS A 72 -1.06 -5.94 4.26
N PRO A 73 -2.08 -6.67 4.77
CA PRO A 73 -3.29 -6.03 5.25
C PRO A 73 -2.88 -5.07 6.36
N SER A 74 -2.92 -3.77 6.05
CA SER A 74 -2.62 -2.74 7.03
C SER A 74 -3.63 -2.91 8.15
N LYS A 75 -3.15 -3.16 9.37
CA LYS A 75 -3.94 -2.94 10.59
C LYS A 75 -4.14 -1.44 10.79
N ALA A 76 -4.58 -0.72 9.75
CA ALA A 76 -5.11 0.61 9.89
C ALA A 76 -6.50 0.45 10.51
N SER A 77 -6.48 0.39 11.84
CA SER A 77 -7.47 1.06 12.66
C SER A 77 -7.96 2.31 11.93
N SER A 78 -9.27 2.45 11.83
CA SER A 78 -10.01 3.70 11.68
C SER A 78 -9.39 4.82 12.53
N SER A 79 -8.38 5.51 12.00
CA SER A 79 -7.76 6.67 12.63
C SER A 79 -7.72 7.79 11.61
N GLY A 80 -8.78 8.60 11.69
CA GLY A 80 -8.76 10.04 11.57
C GLY A 80 -7.90 10.60 10.45
N ILE A 81 -8.56 10.86 9.32
CA ILE A 81 -8.17 11.96 8.43
C ILE A 81 -8.21 13.22 9.29
N LYS A 82 -7.05 13.62 9.83
CA LYS A 82 -6.79 14.99 10.24
C LYS A 82 -6.59 15.78 8.94
N LYS A 83 -7.66 16.42 8.49
CA LYS A 83 -7.58 17.56 7.59
C LYS A 83 -8.28 18.71 8.29
N ASP A 84 -7.44 19.55 8.89
CA ASP A 84 -7.61 20.99 8.98
C ASP A 84 -8.98 21.47 9.46
N ALA A 85 -9.11 21.52 10.78
CA ALA A 85 -10.15 22.29 11.43
C ALA A 85 -9.89 23.80 11.21
N GLU A 86 -10.59 24.39 10.24
CA GLU A 86 -11.00 25.79 10.35
C GLU A 86 -12.36 25.88 11.07
N PRO A 87 -12.60 26.92 11.88
CA PRO A 87 -13.71 26.95 12.83
C PRO A 87 -15.04 27.33 12.17
N ALA A 88 -16.06 26.53 12.50
CA ALA A 88 -17.44 26.92 12.77
C ALA A 88 -18.13 27.91 11.79
N SER A 89 -18.93 27.37 10.88
CA SER A 89 -20.17 28.04 10.47
C SER A 89 -21.34 27.39 11.18
N ILE A 90 -22.02 28.21 11.98
CA ILE A 90 -23.17 27.91 12.82
C ILE A 90 -24.35 27.60 11.90
N VAL A 91 -24.63 26.32 11.67
CA VAL A 91 -25.93 25.89 11.14
C VAL A 91 -26.35 24.67 11.96
N PRO A 92 -27.60 24.61 12.47
CA PRO A 92 -28.07 23.44 13.21
C PRO A 92 -27.94 22.20 12.32
N ARG A 93 -27.14 21.21 12.73
CA ARG A 93 -27.05 19.91 12.04
C ARG A 93 -28.26 19.08 12.43
N ASP A 94 -29.03 18.63 11.44
CA ASP A 94 -30.04 17.60 11.64
C ASP A 94 -29.39 16.29 12.10
N GLU A 95 -30.11 15.43 12.82
CA GLU A 95 -29.59 14.14 13.33
C GLU A 95 -28.98 13.27 12.22
N ARG A 96 -29.49 13.39 10.98
CA ARG A 96 -29.00 12.67 9.81
C ARG A 96 -27.62 13.12 9.35
N ASP A 97 -27.26 14.39 9.56
CA ASP A 97 -25.94 14.94 9.21
C ASP A 97 -24.87 14.47 10.21
N ILE A 98 -25.28 14.19 11.45
CA ILE A 98 -24.42 13.59 12.48
C ILE A 98 -24.19 12.11 12.18
N GLN A 99 -25.24 11.40 11.77
CA GLN A 99 -25.17 9.98 11.46
C GLN A 99 -24.34 9.69 10.20
N PHE A 100 -24.31 10.62 9.24
CA PHE A 100 -23.61 10.45 7.96
C PHE A 100 -22.76 11.67 7.59
N PRO A 101 -21.66 11.95 8.31
CA PRO A 101 -20.87 13.16 8.12
C PRO A 101 -20.23 13.28 6.72
N GLY A 102 -20.00 12.14 6.04
CA GLY A 102 -19.48 12.11 4.67
C GLY A 102 -20.49 12.55 3.60
N LEU A 103 -21.80 12.34 3.84
CA LEU A 103 -22.85 12.84 2.95
C LEU A 103 -23.20 14.32 3.20
N ALA A 104 -22.91 14.81 4.41
CA ALA A 104 -23.13 16.21 4.79
C ALA A 104 -22.06 17.18 4.24
N LEU A 105 -21.12 16.69 3.43
CA LEU A 105 -20.13 17.52 2.76
C LEU A 105 -20.78 18.27 1.60
N LYS A 106 -20.57 19.60 1.57
CA LYS A 106 -21.03 20.43 0.44
C LYS A 106 -20.29 20.01 -0.82
N ASN A 107 -21.00 20.04 -1.95
CA ASN A 107 -20.40 19.77 -3.25
C ASN A 107 -19.24 20.76 -3.51
N SER A 108 -18.06 20.25 -3.84
CA SER A 108 -16.94 21.08 -4.26
C SER A 108 -17.19 21.58 -5.67
N LYS A 109 -17.02 22.89 -5.88
CA LYS A 109 -17.26 23.61 -7.15
C LYS A 109 -16.77 22.79 -8.35
N THR A 110 -17.69 22.45 -9.24
CA THR A 110 -17.37 21.77 -10.51
C THR A 110 -16.50 22.72 -11.34
N MET A 111 -15.34 22.26 -11.82
CA MET A 111 -14.61 23.01 -12.85
C MET A 111 -15.52 23.16 -14.07
N SER A 112 -15.66 24.39 -14.57
CA SER A 112 -16.33 24.61 -15.84
C SER A 112 -15.47 23.98 -16.93
N ILE A 113 -16.07 23.17 -17.80
CA ILE A 113 -15.36 22.53 -18.91
C ILE A 113 -14.77 23.53 -19.91
N ALA A 114 -15.19 24.80 -19.82
CA ALA A 114 -14.67 25.91 -20.61
C ALA A 114 -13.26 26.37 -20.19
N ASP A 115 -12.83 26.13 -18.95
CA ASP A 115 -11.50 26.51 -18.46
C ASP A 115 -10.42 25.44 -18.73
N ALA A 116 -10.78 24.33 -19.40
CA ALA A 116 -9.89 23.18 -19.62
C ALA A 116 -9.20 23.15 -21.00
N TRP A 117 -9.48 24.13 -21.87
CA TRP A 117 -8.89 24.24 -23.20
C TRP A 117 -8.57 25.71 -23.54
N GLU A 118 -7.58 26.27 -22.85
CA GLU A 118 -6.73 27.36 -23.35
C GLU A 118 -5.27 26.91 -23.39
#